data_AF-A0A954V7P3-F1
#
_entry.id   AF-A0A954V7P3-F1
#
_cell.length_a   1.000
_cell.length_b   1.000
_cell.length_c   1.000
_cell.angle_alpha   90.00
_cell.angle_beta   90.00
_cell.angle_gamma   90.00
#
_symmetry.space_group_name_H-M   'P 1'
#
loop_
_entity.id
_entity.type
_entity.pdbx_description
1 polymer ?
#
loop_
_entity_poly.entity_id
_entity_poly.type
_entity_poly.pdbx_seq_one_letter_code
_entity_poly.pdbx_strand_id
1 'polypeptide(L)'
;MDVFHKLVNDDAGFIVSLELVLIATILVIGLIAGLAVVRDAIVSELSDVGGAIQDLNQSYRYSGVNSRSASTAGSSFQDRSDWADSAGDPSGRMDNCIVIFGTSDEH
;
A
#
# COMPACT_ATOMS: atom_id res chain seq x y z
N MET A 1 18.62 2.35 -59.72
CA MET A 1 17.34 2.68 -59.05
C MET A 1 16.79 1.49 -58.26
N ASP A 2 17.61 0.49 -57.95
CA ASP A 2 17.13 -0.76 -57.34
C ASP A 2 17.00 -0.73 -55.82
N VAL A 3 17.68 0.20 -55.13
CA VAL A 3 17.63 0.30 -53.66
C VAL A 3 16.26 0.78 -53.16
N PHE A 4 15.65 1.73 -53.86
CA PHE A 4 14.31 2.25 -53.51
C PHE A 4 13.21 1.20 -53.74
N HIS A 5 13.29 0.40 -54.80
CA HIS A 5 12.36 -0.70 -55.03
C HIS A 5 12.51 -1.81 -53.99
N LYS A 6 13.74 -2.07 -53.55
CA LYS A 6 14.01 -3.10 -52.54
C LYS A 6 13.49 -2.71 -51.15
N LEU A 7 13.55 -1.43 -50.79
CA LEU A 7 12.99 -0.88 -49.55
C LEU A 7 11.46 -0.86 -49.55
N VAL A 8 10.83 -0.60 -50.70
CA VAL A 8 9.36 -0.60 -50.84
C VAL A 8 8.77 -2.01 -50.83
N ASN A 9 9.55 -3.03 -51.25
CA ASN A 9 9.14 -4.43 -51.25
C ASN A 9 9.63 -5.21 -50.00
N ASP A 10 10.25 -4.53 -49.03
CA ASP A 10 10.76 -5.12 -47.78
C ASP A 10 9.65 -5.17 -46.72
N ASP A 11 8.53 -5.83 -47.04
CA ASP A 11 7.38 -5.98 -46.14
C ASP A 11 7.67 -6.93 -44.96
N ALA A 12 8.72 -7.74 -45.07
CA ALA A 12 9.12 -8.71 -44.04
C ALA A 12 9.56 -8.02 -42.73
N GLY A 13 10.18 -6.84 -42.80
CA GLY A 13 10.58 -6.07 -41.60
C GLY A 13 9.42 -5.31 -40.95
N PHE A 14 8.43 -4.86 -41.73
CA PHE A 14 7.28 -4.10 -41.25
C PHE A 14 6.28 -4.97 -40.47
N ILE A 15 6.03 -6.19 -40.95
CA ILE A 15 5.15 -7.18 -40.31
C ILE A 15 5.70 -7.66 -38.97
N VAL A 16 7.01 -7.92 -38.87
CA VAL A 16 7.66 -8.37 -37.62
C VAL A 16 7.69 -7.27 -36.56
N SER A 17 7.76 -6.00 -36.99
CA SER A 17 7.79 -4.85 -36.07
C SER A 17 6.42 -4.58 -35.43
N LEU A 18 5.33 -4.67 -36.21
CA LEU A 18 3.98 -4.44 -35.68
C LEU A 18 3.53 -5.56 -34.74
N GLU A 19 3.87 -6.81 -35.04
CA GLU A 19 3.53 -7.95 -34.19
C GLU A 19 4.21 -7.86 -32.81
N LEU A 20 5.49 -7.48 -32.77
CA LEU A 20 6.23 -7.26 -31.53
C LEU A 20 5.66 -6.09 -30.72
N VAL A 21 5.27 -4.99 -31.40
CA VAL A 21 4.64 -3.83 -30.75
C VAL A 21 3.28 -4.22 -30.16
N LEU A 22 2.46 -4.99 -30.88
CA LEU A 22 1.18 -5.48 -30.39
C LEU A 22 1.38 -6.33 -29.12
N ILE A 23 2.30 -7.30 -29.13
CA ILE A 23 2.61 -8.13 -27.97
C ILE A 23 3.12 -7.27 -26.80
N ALA A 24 4.03 -6.33 -27.06
CA ALA A 24 4.58 -5.44 -26.03
C ALA A 24 3.48 -4.59 -25.38
N THR A 25 2.54 -4.06 -26.15
CA THR A 25 1.43 -3.25 -25.59
C THR A 25 0.50 -4.07 -24.69
N ILE A 26 0.14 -5.29 -25.10
CA ILE A 26 -0.69 -6.19 -24.30
C ILE A 26 0.04 -6.55 -22.99
N LEU A 27 1.35 -6.84 -23.08
CA LEU A 27 2.18 -7.12 -21.93
C LEU A 27 2.21 -5.93 -20.96
N VAL A 28 2.43 -4.71 -21.44
CA VAL A 28 2.47 -3.50 -20.61
C VAL A 28 1.12 -3.27 -19.90
N ILE A 29 0.00 -3.44 -20.60
CA ILE A 29 -1.34 -3.29 -19.99
C ILE A 29 -1.54 -4.34 -18.89
N GLY A 30 -1.16 -5.60 -19.15
CA GLY A 30 -1.20 -6.67 -18.15
C GLY A 30 -0.32 -6.38 -16.93
N LEU A 31 0.88 -5.84 -17.13
CA LEU A 31 1.77 -5.44 -16.04
C LEU A 31 1.20 -4.27 -15.22
N ILE A 32 0.56 -3.28 -15.85
CA ILE A 32 -0.05 -2.15 -15.14
C ILE A 32 -1.18 -2.66 -14.23
N ALA A 33 -2.06 -3.52 -14.76
CA ALA A 33 -3.14 -4.12 -13.98
C ALA A 33 -2.60 -5.01 -12.84
N GLY A 34 -1.59 -5.84 -13.13
CA GLY A 34 -0.96 -6.69 -12.11
C GLY A 34 -0.24 -5.88 -11.02
N LEU A 35 0.45 -4.80 -11.39
CA LEU A 35 1.13 -3.92 -10.45
C LEU A 35 0.15 -3.16 -9.55
N ALA A 36 -1.02 -2.80 -10.07
CA ALA A 36 -2.07 -2.18 -9.26
C ALA A 36 -2.53 -3.12 -8.13
N VAL A 37 -2.75 -4.41 -8.44
CA VAL A 37 -3.12 -5.42 -7.42
C VAL A 37 -2.00 -5.63 -6.40
N VAL A 38 -0.74 -5.73 -6.86
CA VAL A 38 0.42 -5.87 -5.96
C VAL A 38 0.55 -4.67 -5.02
N ARG A 39 0.32 -3.46 -5.53
CA ARG A 39 0.30 -2.24 -4.70
C ARG A 39 -0.77 -2.34 -3.63
N ASP A 40 -1.99 -2.70 -4.00
CA ASP A 40 -3.12 -2.72 -3.07
C ASP A 40 -2.91 -3.80 -1.98
N ALA A 41 -2.36 -4.96 -2.36
CA ALA A 41 -1.98 -6.01 -1.42
C ALA A 41 -0.90 -5.56 -0.42
N ILE A 42 0.16 -4.90 -0.90
CA ILE A 42 1.23 -4.38 -0.03
C ILE A 42 0.67 -3.33 0.94
N VAL A 43 -0.20 -2.44 0.47
CA VAL A 43 -0.84 -1.42 1.32
C VAL A 43 -1.71 -2.07 2.40
N SER A 44 -2.40 -3.17 2.09
CA SER A 44 -3.17 -3.94 3.07
C SER A 44 -2.27 -4.49 4.18
N GLU A 45 -1.21 -5.21 3.81
CA GLU A 45 -0.29 -5.80 4.80
C GLU A 45 0.42 -4.72 5.64
N LEU A 46 0.78 -3.59 5.03
CA LEU A 46 1.34 -2.45 5.78
C LEU A 46 0.33 -1.82 6.74
N SER A 47 -0.96 -1.84 6.39
CA SER A 47 -2.02 -1.41 7.30
C SER A 47 -2.11 -2.36 8.49
N ASP A 48 -2.08 -3.66 8.27
CA ASP A 48 -2.19 -4.65 9.36
C ASP A 48 -0.96 -4.57 10.28
N VAL A 49 0.23 -4.33 9.73
CA VAL A 49 1.43 -4.00 10.51
C VAL A 49 1.25 -2.70 11.32
N GLY A 50 0.59 -1.69 10.74
CA GLY A 50 0.25 -0.44 11.42
C GLY A 50 -0.71 -0.65 12.59
N GLY A 51 -1.78 -1.43 12.38
CA GLY A 51 -2.74 -1.81 13.43
C GLY A 51 -2.08 -2.57 14.57
N ALA A 52 -1.22 -3.54 14.24
CA ALA A 52 -0.44 -4.28 15.24
C ALA A 52 0.49 -3.40 16.08
N ILE A 53 0.99 -2.28 15.54
CA ILE A 53 1.78 -1.29 16.29
C ILE A 53 0.87 -0.43 17.19
N GLN A 54 -0.32 -0.07 16.71
CA GLN A 54 -1.29 0.72 17.45
C GLN A 54 -1.87 -0.06 18.64
N ASP A 55 -2.05 -1.37 18.49
CA ASP A 55 -2.46 -2.30 19.55
C ASP A 55 -1.46 -2.41 20.72
N LEU A 56 -0.24 -1.92 20.55
CA LEU A 56 0.71 -1.84 21.64
C LEU A 56 0.23 -0.84 22.68
N ASN A 57 0.40 -1.17 23.96
CA ASN A 57 0.07 -0.24 25.03
C ASN A 57 1.05 0.96 25.03
N GLN A 58 0.60 2.10 24.53
CA GLN A 58 1.36 3.36 24.50
C GLN A 58 1.18 4.21 25.78
N SER A 59 0.50 3.66 26.81
CA SER A 59 0.33 4.36 28.10
C SER A 59 1.59 4.28 28.95
N TYR A 60 1.91 5.38 29.65
CA TYR A 60 3.00 5.40 30.63
C TYR A 60 2.59 6.12 31.92
N ARG A 61 3.21 5.73 33.03
CA ARG A 61 3.04 6.41 34.32
C ARG A 61 4.29 6.28 35.16
N TYR A 62 4.75 7.40 35.71
CA TYR A 62 5.73 7.40 36.78
C TYR A 62 5.35 8.39 37.88
N SER A 63 5.70 8.03 39.11
CA SER A 63 5.37 8.83 40.30
C SER A 63 6.50 9.80 40.65
N GLY A 64 6.12 11.01 41.04
CA GLY A 64 7.04 11.95 41.69
C GLY A 64 7.38 11.52 43.11
N VAL A 65 8.50 11.99 43.64
CA VAL A 65 8.97 11.71 44.99
C VAL A 65 8.75 12.96 45.84
N ASN A 66 8.11 12.80 46.99
CA ASN A 66 7.86 13.88 47.94
C ASN A 66 8.66 13.62 49.24
N SER A 67 9.37 14.65 49.69
CA SER A 67 10.10 14.69 50.96
C SER A 67 9.88 16.02 51.66
N ARG A 68 10.25 16.10 52.94
CA ARG A 68 9.92 17.22 53.84
C ARG A 68 10.40 18.60 53.36
N SER A 69 11.42 18.65 52.49
CA SER A 69 12.02 19.89 51.98
C SER A 69 12.09 19.96 50.45
N ALA A 70 11.57 18.95 49.73
CA ALA A 70 11.64 18.89 48.28
C ALA A 70 10.56 17.96 47.71
N SER A 71 10.03 18.31 46.54
CA SER A 71 9.09 17.46 45.81
C SER A 71 9.46 17.46 44.33
N THR A 72 9.37 16.30 43.69
CA THR A 72 9.39 16.18 42.23
C THR A 72 7.99 15.88 41.71
N ALA A 73 7.65 16.40 40.55
CA ALA A 73 6.40 16.06 39.88
C ALA A 73 6.50 14.68 39.23
N GLY A 74 5.41 13.92 39.24
CA GLY A 74 5.24 12.74 38.39
C GLY A 74 4.61 13.11 37.05
N SER A 75 4.51 12.16 36.14
CA SER A 75 3.63 12.32 34.97
C SER A 75 3.05 11.00 34.51
N SER A 76 1.95 11.10 33.78
CA SER A 76 1.28 9.95 33.20
C SER A 76 0.60 10.34 31.90
N PHE A 77 0.57 9.42 30.96
CA PHE A 77 -0.24 9.46 29.77
C PHE A 77 -1.01 8.14 29.68
N GLN A 78 -2.31 8.24 29.41
CA GLN A 78 -3.16 7.09 29.15
C GLN A 78 -3.63 7.19 27.70
N ASP A 79 -3.19 6.22 26.91
CA ASP A 79 -3.69 6.02 25.58
C ASP A 79 -5.14 5.54 25.66
N ARG A 80 -6.04 6.20 24.95
CA ARG A 80 -7.48 5.97 25.04
C ARG A 80 -7.97 5.50 23.69
N SER A 81 -8.79 4.46 23.73
CA SER A 81 -9.49 3.98 22.55
C SER A 81 -10.22 5.13 21.83
N ASP A 82 -9.88 5.33 20.57
CA ASP A 82 -10.56 6.22 19.65
C ASP A 82 -11.35 5.43 18.59
N TRP A 83 -11.90 6.12 17.58
CA TRP A 83 -12.72 5.49 16.56
C TRP A 83 -11.96 4.46 15.70
N ALA A 84 -10.63 4.63 15.58
CA ALA A 84 -9.75 3.75 14.81
C ALA A 84 -9.36 2.49 15.61
N ASP A 85 -9.58 2.47 16.93
CA ASP A 85 -9.36 1.30 17.80
C ASP A 85 -10.60 0.38 17.89
N SER A 86 -11.52 0.48 16.93
CA SER A 86 -12.74 -0.33 16.92
C SER A 86 -12.38 -1.80 16.75
N ALA A 87 -12.79 -2.64 17.70
CA ALA A 87 -12.51 -4.07 17.70
C ALA A 87 -13.14 -4.77 16.48
N GLY A 88 -12.35 -4.91 15.42
CA GLY A 88 -12.71 -5.69 14.26
C GLY A 88 -11.64 -5.55 13.21
N ASP A 89 -10.95 -6.66 12.93
CA ASP A 89 -10.30 -6.95 11.66
C ASP A 89 -11.31 -7.76 10.82
N PRO A 90 -12.35 -7.13 10.23
CA PRO A 90 -13.22 -7.82 9.30
C PRO A 90 -12.42 -8.14 8.04
N SER A 91 -12.42 -9.41 7.66
CA SER A 91 -11.77 -9.91 6.44
C SER A 91 -12.13 -9.02 5.25
N GLY A 92 -11.11 -8.51 4.56
CA GLY A 92 -11.27 -7.64 3.38
C GLY A 92 -11.06 -6.14 3.66
N ARG A 93 -11.00 -5.73 4.94
CA ARG A 93 -10.76 -4.33 5.31
C ARG A 93 -9.41 -4.13 5.97
N MET A 94 -8.89 -2.92 5.80
CA MET A 94 -7.66 -2.47 6.42
C MET A 94 -7.93 -2.01 7.86
N ASP A 95 -7.07 -2.41 8.80
CA ASP A 95 -7.21 -2.15 10.24
C ASP A 95 -7.01 -0.67 10.66
N ASN A 96 -6.65 0.20 9.70
CA ASN A 96 -6.49 1.63 9.92
C ASN A 96 -7.56 2.42 9.19
N CYS A 97 -7.71 3.71 9.50
CA CYS A 97 -8.59 4.66 8.79
C CYS A 97 -8.10 4.97 7.35
N ILE A 98 -7.78 3.94 6.59
CA ILE A 98 -7.31 3.94 5.22
C ILE A 98 -8.32 3.14 4.39
N VAL A 99 -8.81 3.74 3.30
CA VAL A 99 -9.77 3.12 2.39
C VAL A 99 -9.19 3.18 0.99
N ILE A 100 -9.01 2.02 0.36
CA ILE A 100 -8.68 1.94 -1.07
C ILE A 100 -9.98 2.06 -1.86
N PHE A 101 -10.08 3.09 -2.69
CA PHE A 101 -11.21 3.25 -3.60
C PHE A 101 -11.26 2.07 -4.59
N GLY A 102 -12.24 1.19 -4.45
CA GLY A 102 -12.49 0.08 -5.38
C GLY A 102 -12.56 -1.32 -4.73
N THR A 103 -12.09 -1.48 -3.49
CA THR A 103 -12.29 -2.70 -2.68
C THR A 103 -13.41 -2.44 -1.67
N SER A 104 -14.61 -2.14 -2.16
CA SER A 104 -15.80 -2.39 -1.34
C SER A 104 -16.07 -3.88 -1.43
N ASP A 105 -15.63 -4.61 -0.40
CA ASP A 105 -15.73 -6.06 -0.30
C ASP A 105 -17.10 -6.58 -0.72
N GLU A 106 -17.07 -7.42 -1.74
CA GLU A 106 -18.05 -8.46 -2.00
C GLU A 106 -17.65 -9.65 -1.11
N HIS A 107 -18.58 -10.05 -0.24
CA HIS A 107 -18.56 -11.12 0.78
C HIS A 107 -18.26 -10.71 2.23
#